data_AF-A0A841JXJ0-F1
#
_entry.id   AF-A0A841JXJ0-F1
#
_cell.length_a   1.000
_cell.length_b   1.000
_cell.length_c   1.000
_cell.angle_alpha   90.00
_cell.angle_beta   90.00
_cell.angle_gamma   90.00
#
_symmetry.space_group_name_H-M   'P 1'
#
loop_
_entity.id
_entity.type
_entity.pdbx_description
1 polymer ?
#
loop_
_entity_poly.entity_id
_entity_poly.type
_entity_poly.pdbx_seq_one_letter_code
_entity_poly.pdbx_strand_id
1 'polypeptide(L)'
;MWKSFVTSLFVTTISGCSGPPTFNILGSYFPSWLACFGIAIGLTFLAHLLITAKKLADQLWPLSIVYTALLCFFSCTLWMVFFE
;
A
#
# COMPACT_ATOMS: atom_id res chain seq x y z
N MET A 1 19.76 18.31 45.04
CA MET A 1 19.78 19.01 43.73
C MET A 1 20.55 18.26 42.65
N TRP A 2 21.78 17.76 42.88
CA TRP A 2 22.57 17.01 41.87
C TRP A 2 21.90 15.76 41.29
N LYS A 3 21.22 14.96 42.13
CA LYS A 3 20.55 13.70 41.71
C LYS A 3 19.46 13.92 40.66
N SER A 4 18.72 15.03 40.75
CA SER A 4 17.64 15.39 39.82
C SER A 4 18.16 15.82 38.45
N PHE A 5 19.35 16.43 38.41
CA PHE A 5 20.00 16.82 37.16
C PHE A 5 20.48 15.59 36.38
N VAL A 6 21.08 14.61 37.09
CA VAL A 6 21.54 13.35 36.49
C VAL A 6 20.37 12.51 35.96
N THR A 7 19.23 12.50 36.66
CA THR A 7 18.02 11.80 36.17
C THR A 7 17.42 12.46 34.94
N SER A 8 17.41 13.80 34.86
CA SER A 8 16.90 14.52 33.69
C SER A 8 17.75 14.29 32.44
N LEU A 9 19.08 14.20 32.59
CA LEU A 9 20.01 13.91 31.49
C LEU A 9 19.87 12.47 30.96
N PHE A 10 19.52 11.52 31.82
CA PHE A 10 19.36 10.12 31.45
C PHE A 10 18.04 9.85 30.69
N VAL A 11 16.97 10.58 31.03
CA VAL A 11 15.66 10.46 30.39
C VAL A 11 15.71 10.96 28.94
N THR A 12 16.41 12.06 28.65
CA THR A 12 16.55 12.59 27.29
C THR A 12 17.40 11.70 26.37
N THR A 13 18.35 10.94 26.92
CA THR A 13 19.12 9.97 26.12
C THR A 13 18.34 8.72 25.75
N ILE A 14 17.34 8.32 26.56
CA ILE A 14 16.50 7.14 26.30
C ILE A 14 15.26 7.49 25.45
N SER A 15 14.79 8.74 25.44
CA SER A 15 13.68 9.16 24.57
C SER A 15 13.99 9.06 23.07
N GLY A 16 15.27 8.93 22.69
CA GLY A 16 15.71 8.63 21.32
C GLY A 16 15.56 7.15 20.92
N CYS A 17 15.29 6.25 21.87
CA CYS A 17 14.93 4.85 21.61
C CYS A 17 13.43 4.71 21.32
N SER A 18 12.86 5.53 20.42
CA SER A 18 11.68 5.04 19.71
C SER A 18 12.17 3.87 18.88
N GLY A 19 11.60 2.67 19.07
CA GLY A 19 12.04 1.46 18.36
C GLY A 19 12.26 1.68 16.86
N PRO A 20 13.03 0.82 16.18
CA PRO A 20 13.37 1.00 14.77
C PRO A 20 12.11 1.39 13.99
N PRO A 21 12.17 2.45 13.16
CA PRO A 21 11.00 2.87 12.41
C PRO A 21 10.48 1.64 11.68
N THR A 22 9.24 1.25 11.99
CA THR A 22 8.61 0.11 11.34
C THR A 22 8.25 0.58 9.93
N PHE A 23 9.26 0.56 9.06
CA PHE A 23 9.10 0.86 7.67
C PHE A 23 8.44 -0.34 7.04
N ASN A 24 7.21 -0.17 6.58
CA ASN A 24 6.53 -1.17 5.79
C ASN A 24 7.19 -1.24 4.42
N ILE A 25 8.22 -2.07 4.29
CA ILE A 25 8.75 -2.48 2.98
C ILE A 25 7.68 -3.34 2.31
N LEU A 26 7.39 -3.02 1.04
CA LEU A 26 6.42 -3.63 0.10
C LEU A 26 6.43 -5.18 0.04
N GLY A 27 6.09 -5.83 1.15
CA GLY A 27 6.21 -7.29 1.35
C GLY A 27 6.23 -7.75 2.80
N SER A 28 6.34 -6.85 3.80
CA SER A 28 6.34 -7.23 5.22
C SER A 28 4.95 -7.67 5.73
N TYR A 29 3.85 -7.23 5.11
CA TYR A 29 2.51 -7.76 5.43
C TYR A 29 2.15 -8.94 4.53
N PHE A 30 2.83 -10.06 4.77
CA PHE A 30 2.32 -11.35 4.35
C PHE A 30 1.08 -11.65 5.22
N PRO A 31 -0.15 -11.87 4.68
CA PRO A 31 -0.56 -12.11 3.28
C PRO A 31 -1.44 -11.00 2.65
N SER A 32 -1.59 -9.83 3.27
CA SER A 32 -2.58 -8.83 2.86
C SER A 32 -2.35 -8.25 1.47
N TRP A 33 -1.09 -7.97 1.09
CA TRP A 33 -0.78 -7.44 -0.25
C TRP A 33 -1.16 -8.43 -1.35
N LEU A 34 -0.91 -9.73 -1.13
CA LEU A 34 -1.31 -10.80 -2.04
C LEU A 34 -2.83 -10.88 -2.16
N ALA A 35 -3.56 -10.72 -1.05
CA ALA A 35 -5.02 -10.67 -1.06
C ALA A 35 -5.53 -9.44 -1.84
N CYS A 36 -4.98 -8.25 -1.58
CA CYS A 36 -5.31 -7.03 -2.33
C CYS A 36 -5.06 -7.19 -3.83
N PHE A 37 -3.93 -7.79 -4.21
CA PHE A 37 -3.59 -8.03 -5.60
C PHE A 37 -4.56 -9.03 -6.25
N GLY A 38 -4.91 -10.13 -5.55
CA GLY A 38 -5.90 -11.09 -6.02
C GLY A 38 -7.28 -10.47 -6.25
N ILE A 39 -7.74 -9.63 -5.34
CA ILE A 39 -9.01 -8.88 -5.48
C ILE A 39 -8.91 -7.89 -6.66
N ALA A 40 -7.78 -7.18 -6.78
CA ALA A 40 -7.53 -6.23 -7.86
C ALA A 40 -7.56 -6.89 -9.26
N ILE A 41 -7.07 -8.13 -9.40
CA ILE A 41 -7.21 -8.90 -10.64
C ILE A 41 -8.69 -9.10 -10.98
N GLY A 42 -9.52 -9.49 -10.01
CA GLY A 42 -10.96 -9.66 -10.19
C GLY A 42 -11.66 -8.37 -10.63
N LEU A 43 -11.33 -7.24 -10.01
CA LEU A 43 -11.87 -5.93 -10.40
C LEU A 43 -11.40 -5.51 -11.80
N THR A 44 -10.14 -5.79 -12.14
CA THR A 44 -9.58 -5.48 -13.47
C THR A 44 -10.28 -6.32 -14.55
N PHE A 45 -10.60 -7.58 -14.26
CA PHE A 45 -11.39 -8.42 -15.15
C PHE A 45 -12.82 -7.90 -15.31
N LEU A 46 -13.47 -7.46 -14.23
CA LEU A 46 -14.79 -6.84 -14.29
C LEU A 46 -14.77 -5.55 -15.13
N ALA A 47 -13.76 -4.70 -14.95
CA ALA A 47 -13.56 -3.51 -15.77
C ALA A 47 -13.34 -3.87 -17.26
N HIS A 48 -12.57 -4.92 -17.54
CA HIS A 48 -12.39 -5.43 -18.90
C HIS A 48 -13.72 -5.85 -19.54
N LEU A 49 -14.56 -6.58 -18.81
CA LEU A 49 -15.90 -6.95 -19.29
C LEU A 49 -16.76 -5.73 -19.62
N LEU A 50 -16.72 -4.69 -18.77
CA LEU A 50 -17.46 -3.44 -19.00
C LEU A 50 -16.93 -2.69 -20.23
N ILE A 51 -15.60 -2.57 -20.39
CA ILE A 51 -14.97 -1.90 -21.54
C ILE A 51 -15.33 -2.62 -22.85
N THR A 52 -15.25 -3.95 -22.86
CA THR A 52 -15.60 -4.78 -24.01
C THR A 52 -17.09 -4.70 -24.33
N ALA A 53 -17.96 -4.76 -23.30
CA ALA A 53 -19.40 -4.60 -23.48
C ALA A 53 -19.78 -3.23 -24.08
N LYS A 54 -18.99 -2.20 -23.80
CA LYS A 54 -19.17 -0.84 -24.35
C LYS A 54 -18.47 -0.60 -25.68
N LYS A 55 -17.80 -1.63 -26.25
CA LYS A 55 -16.96 -1.51 -27.47
C LYS A 55 -15.92 -0.39 -27.39
N LEU A 56 -15.45 -0.08 -26.18
CA LEU A 56 -14.46 0.97 -25.94
C LEU A 56 -13.02 0.46 -26.13
N ALA A 57 -12.85 -0.86 -26.23
CA ALA A 57 -11.55 -1.50 -26.37
C ALA A 57 -10.71 -0.92 -27.52
N ASP A 58 -11.34 -0.62 -28.66
CA ASP A 58 -10.65 -0.07 -29.85
C ASP A 58 -10.10 1.34 -29.64
N GLN A 59 -10.63 2.10 -28.67
CA GLN A 59 -10.16 3.47 -28.37
C GLN A 59 -9.08 3.53 -27.29
N LEU A 60 -8.87 2.46 -26.52
CA LEU A 60 -7.98 2.43 -25.36
C LEU A 60 -6.59 1.83 -25.66
N TRP A 61 -6.05 2.10 -26.85
CA TRP A 61 -4.72 1.62 -27.23
C TRP A 61 -3.60 2.42 -26.53
N PRO A 62 -2.60 1.79 -25.88
CA PRO A 62 -2.36 0.35 -25.76
C PRO A 62 -3.03 -0.28 -24.52
N LEU A 63 -3.83 -1.35 -24.74
CA LEU A 63 -4.62 -1.99 -23.69
C LEU A 63 -3.77 -2.59 -22.57
N SER A 64 -2.56 -3.08 -22.87
CA SER A 64 -1.68 -3.69 -21.86
C SER A 64 -1.29 -2.68 -20.78
N ILE A 65 -1.05 -1.42 -21.14
CA ILE A 65 -0.71 -0.37 -20.17
C ILE A 65 -1.95 -0.02 -19.35
N VAL A 66 -3.11 0.10 -20.01
CA VAL A 66 -4.38 0.39 -19.35
C VAL A 66 -4.70 -0.66 -18.29
N TYR A 67 -4.70 -1.94 -18.63
CA TYR A 67 -5.02 -3.00 -17.64
C TYR A 67 -3.98 -3.11 -16.54
N THR A 68 -2.70 -2.92 -16.86
CA THR A 68 -1.65 -2.88 -15.82
C THR A 68 -1.86 -1.69 -14.87
N ALA A 69 -2.23 -0.53 -15.40
CA ALA A 69 -2.54 0.65 -14.60
C ALA A 69 -3.79 0.46 -13.74
N LEU A 70 -4.87 -0.16 -14.26
CA LEU A 70 -6.05 -0.50 -13.46
C LEU A 70 -5.70 -1.49 -12.34
N LEU A 71 -4.90 -2.51 -12.64
CA LEU A 71 -4.48 -3.50 -11.66
C LEU A 71 -3.68 -2.85 -10.53
N CYS A 72 -2.70 -1.99 -10.86
CA CYS A 72 -1.95 -1.20 -9.89
C CYS A 72 -2.88 -0.29 -9.08
N PHE A 73 -3.77 0.46 -9.75
CA PHE A 73 -4.68 1.38 -9.10
C PHE A 73 -5.58 0.68 -8.08
N PHE A 74 -6.20 -0.44 -8.46
CA PHE A 74 -7.04 -1.21 -7.55
C PHE A 74 -6.23 -1.82 -6.41
N SER A 75 -5.06 -2.40 -6.69
CA SER A 75 -4.21 -2.97 -5.65
C SER A 75 -3.78 -1.92 -4.62
N CYS A 76 -3.36 -0.73 -5.08
CA CYS A 76 -2.98 0.37 -4.19
C CYS A 76 -4.19 0.93 -3.43
N THR A 77 -5.33 1.11 -4.10
CA THR A 77 -6.54 1.64 -3.45
C THR A 77 -7.04 0.69 -2.36
N LEU A 78 -7.10 -0.61 -2.65
CA LEU A 78 -7.48 -1.63 -1.66
C LEU A 78 -6.49 -1.65 -0.49
N TRP A 79 -5.20 -1.51 -0.77
CA TRP A 79 -4.20 -1.42 0.27
C TRP A 79 -4.44 -0.21 1.20
N MET A 80 -4.56 1.01 0.65
CA MET A 80 -4.72 2.21 1.46
C MET A 80 -6.06 2.25 2.21
N VAL A 81 -7.12 1.64 1.67
CA VAL A 81 -8.44 1.61 2.34
C VAL A 81 -8.47 0.63 3.52
N PHE A 82 -7.75 -0.48 3.44
CA PHE A 82 -7.85 -1.57 4.43
C PHE A 82 -6.66 -1.68 5.40
N PHE A 83 -5.48 -1.18 5.04
CA PHE A 83 -4.23 -1.44 5.77
C PHE A 83 -3.45 -0.19 6.17
N GLU A 84 -3.84 0.99 5.70
CA GLU A 84 -3.29 2.28 6.13
C GLU A 84 -4.18 2.98 7.16
#